data_AF-A0A7V0NHK6-F1
#
_entry.id   AF-A0A7V0NHK6-F1
#
_cell.length_a   1.000
_cell.length_b   1.000
_cell.length_c   1.000
_cell.angle_alpha   90.00
_cell.angle_beta   90.00
_cell.angle_gamma   90.00
#
_symmetry.space_group_name_H-M   'P 1'
#
loop_
_entity.id
_entity.type
_entity.pdbx_description
1 polymer ?
#
loop_
_entity_poly.entity_id
_entity_poly.type
_entity_poly.pdbx_seq_one_letter_code
_entity_poly.pdbx_strand_id
1 'polypeptide(L)'
;EHKYTKGKSEYICPAEIDPEVAENLKKTAVMAYRALGCRHYARVDFRLSPENEIFCLEVNTLPGMTELSLVPMAAKSVGIEFPELVDKIVTMAYEGRDE
;
A
#
# COMPACT_ATOMS: atom_id res chain seq x y z
N GLU A 1 -14.91 8.96 -10.58
CA GLU A 1 -15.31 8.03 -11.66
C GLU A 1 -14.16 7.32 -12.40
N HIS A 2 -12.92 7.27 -11.87
CA HIS A 2 -11.77 6.68 -12.60
C HIS A 2 -11.25 5.35 -12.01
N LYS A 3 -11.56 5.03 -10.74
CA LYS A 3 -10.89 3.95 -9.98
C LYS A 3 -11.12 2.53 -10.55
N TYR A 4 -12.16 2.29 -11.34
CA TYR A 4 -12.52 0.95 -11.85
C TYR A 4 -12.82 0.91 -13.36
N THR A 5 -12.55 1.99 -14.09
CA THR A 5 -12.73 2.03 -15.54
C THR A 5 -11.40 1.71 -16.22
N LYS A 6 -11.33 0.55 -16.88
CA LYS A 6 -10.14 0.13 -17.63
C LYS A 6 -9.75 1.21 -18.65
N GLY A 7 -8.48 1.63 -18.63
CA GLY A 7 -7.93 2.65 -19.55
C GLY A 7 -7.99 4.10 -19.08
N LYS A 8 -8.53 4.40 -17.89
CA LYS A 8 -8.56 5.77 -17.33
C LYS A 8 -7.46 6.08 -16.32
N SER A 9 -6.72 5.06 -15.87
CA SER A 9 -5.60 5.20 -14.94
C SER A 9 -4.57 4.12 -15.27
N GLU A 10 -3.31 4.53 -15.30
CA GLU A 10 -2.18 3.62 -15.45
C GLU A 10 -1.59 3.36 -14.07
N TYR A 11 -1.34 2.09 -13.78
CA TYR A 11 -0.76 1.66 -12.52
C TYR A 11 0.60 1.03 -12.80
N ILE A 12 1.65 1.71 -12.36
CA ILE A 12 3.04 1.27 -12.56
C ILE A 12 3.54 0.75 -11.20
N CYS A 13 3.89 -0.53 -11.16
CA CYS A 13 4.35 -1.18 -9.93
C CYS A 13 5.49 -2.17 -10.24
N PRO A 14 6.70 -1.97 -9.68
CA PRO A 14 7.09 -0.86 -8.79
C PRO A 14 7.05 0.50 -9.50
N ALA A 15 6.84 1.58 -8.73
CA ALA A 15 6.83 2.94 -9.29
C ALA A 15 8.21 3.34 -9.81
N GLU A 16 8.25 4.00 -10.97
CA GLU A 16 9.48 4.51 -11.59
C GLU A 16 9.85 5.88 -10.99
N ILE A 17 10.47 5.86 -9.81
CA ILE A 17 10.91 7.05 -9.09
C ILE A 17 12.32 6.86 -8.54
N ASP A 18 12.96 7.96 -8.12
CA ASP A 18 14.28 7.92 -7.50
C ASP A 18 14.31 6.95 -6.29
N PRO A 19 15.32 6.06 -6.18
CA PRO A 19 15.41 5.10 -5.09
C PRO A 19 15.42 5.72 -3.68
N GLU A 20 16.03 6.89 -3.52
CA GLU A 20 16.06 7.61 -2.24
C GLU A 20 14.67 8.10 -1.85
N VAL A 21 13.92 8.63 -2.83
CA VAL A 21 12.53 9.06 -2.66
C VAL A 21 11.64 7.85 -2.33
N ALA A 22 11.82 6.73 -3.02
CA ALA A 22 11.08 5.50 -2.75
C ALA A 22 11.31 4.99 -1.33
N GLU A 23 12.56 5.03 -0.85
CA GLU A 23 12.89 4.62 0.52
C GLU A 23 12.28 5.58 1.56
N ASN A 24 12.30 6.89 1.30
CA ASN A 24 11.66 7.88 2.16
C ASN A 24 10.12 7.70 2.22
N LEU A 25 9.49 7.40 1.08
CA LEU A 25 8.06 7.07 1.01
C LEU A 25 7.72 5.83 1.84
N LYS A 26 8.50 4.75 1.74
CA LYS A 26 8.30 3.53 2.54
C LYS A 26 8.39 3.82 4.04
N LYS A 27 9.43 4.53 4.48
CA LYS A 27 9.60 4.93 5.89
C LYS A 27 8.42 5.77 6.37
N THR A 28 7.99 6.73 5.57
CA THR A 28 6.86 7.62 5.91
C THR A 28 5.53 6.88 5.96
N ALA A 29 5.30 5.92 5.05
CA ALA A 29 4.12 5.05 5.08
C ALA A 29 4.05 4.24 6.39
N VAL A 30 5.17 3.65 6.81
CA VAL A 30 5.26 2.91 8.07
C VAL A 30 5.05 3.82 9.28
N MET A 31 5.59 5.04 9.26
CA MET A 31 5.35 6.03 10.32
C MET A 31 3.87 6.39 10.43
N ALA A 32 3.19 6.70 9.32
CA ALA A 32 1.77 7.01 9.31
C ALA A 32 0.91 5.84 9.81
N TYR A 33 1.21 4.62 9.34
CA TYR A 33 0.56 3.38 9.79
C TYR A 33 0.67 3.18 11.31
N ARG A 34 1.88 3.37 11.87
CA ARG A 34 2.13 3.21 13.31
C ARG A 34 1.49 4.33 14.13
N ALA A 35 1.58 5.58 13.67
CA ALA A 35 1.01 6.74 14.36
C ALA A 35 -0.51 6.63 14.53
N LEU A 36 -1.21 5.98 13.59
CA LEU A 36 -2.65 5.74 13.65
C LEU A 36 -3.03 4.43 14.38
N GLY A 37 -2.06 3.69 14.91
CA GLY A 37 -2.32 2.41 15.58
C GLY A 37 -2.93 1.35 14.67
N CYS A 38 -2.65 1.41 13.36
CA CYS A 38 -3.17 0.46 12.40
C CYS A 38 -2.69 -0.98 12.70
N ARG A 39 -3.49 -1.95 12.28
CA ARG A 39 -3.22 -3.39 12.45
C ARG A 39 -3.30 -4.13 11.13
N HIS A 40 -2.54 -5.22 11.05
CA HIS A 40 -2.47 -6.18 9.94
C HIS A 40 -1.99 -5.58 8.61
N TYR A 41 -2.75 -4.67 8.01
CA TYR A 41 -2.41 -4.03 6.74
C TYR A 41 -3.16 -2.71 6.57
N ALA A 42 -2.61 -1.83 5.75
CA ALA A 42 -3.27 -0.63 5.27
C ALA A 42 -2.65 -0.20 3.93
N ARG A 43 -3.37 0.63 3.17
CA ARG A 43 -2.80 1.38 2.04
C ARG A 43 -2.59 2.82 2.47
N VAL A 44 -1.37 3.33 2.36
CA VAL A 44 -1.07 4.75 2.59
C VAL A 44 -0.86 5.42 1.24
N ASP A 45 -1.70 6.41 0.95
CA ASP A 45 -1.67 7.11 -0.33
C ASP A 45 -0.91 8.43 -0.18
N PHE A 46 0.01 8.69 -1.10
CA PHE A 46 0.83 9.88 -1.14
C PHE A 46 0.67 10.65 -2.44
N ARG A 47 0.97 11.95 -2.38
CA ARG A 47 1.29 12.77 -3.54
C ARG A 47 2.75 13.18 -3.46
N LEU A 48 3.48 13.04 -4.56
CA LEU A 48 4.85 13.50 -4.73
C LEU A 48 4.85 14.78 -5.57
N SER A 49 5.54 15.83 -5.12
CA SER A 49 5.74 17.07 -5.91
C SER A 49 6.89 16.92 -6.91
N PRO A 50 7.02 17.83 -7.90
CA PRO A 50 8.19 17.89 -8.78
C PRO A 50 9.53 18.08 -8.04
N GLU A 51 9.50 18.68 -6.85
CA GLU A 51 10.66 18.91 -5.97
C GLU A 51 10.94 17.72 -5.03
N ASN A 52 10.30 16.56 -5.26
CA ASN A 52 10.38 15.35 -4.43
C ASN A 52 9.83 15.50 -3.00
N GLU A 53 8.96 16.47 -2.75
CA GLU A 53 8.26 16.58 -1.47
C GLU A 53 7.09 15.60 -1.41
N ILE A 54 6.96 14.91 -0.28
CA ILE A 54 5.92 13.89 -0.06
C ILE A 54 4.78 14.45 0.80
N PHE A 55 3.54 14.26 0.34
CA PHE A 55 2.33 14.65 1.04
C PHE A 55 1.47 13.42 1.28
N CYS A 56 1.28 13.03 2.54
CA CYS A 56 0.37 11.94 2.91
C CYS A 56 -1.08 12.41 2.71
N LEU A 57 -1.85 11.70 1.90
CA LEU A 57 -3.24 12.02 1.60
C LEU A 57 -4.20 11.30 2.54
N GLU A 58 -4.05 9.98 2.64
CA GLU A 58 -4.93 9.14 3.44
C GLU A 58 -4.27 7.82 3.85
N VAL A 59 -4.77 7.22 4.93
CA VAL A 59 -4.49 5.84 5.32
C VAL A 59 -5.79 5.05 5.25
N ASN A 60 -5.85 4.08 4.35
CA ASN A 60 -6.99 3.18 4.18
C ASN A 60 -6.73 1.86 4.92
N THR A 61 -7.47 1.61 5.99
CA THR A 61 -7.35 0.41 6.83
C THR A 61 -8.09 -0.82 6.28
N LEU A 62 -8.94 -0.64 5.26
CA LEU A 62 -9.60 -1.71 4.54
C LEU A 62 -9.64 -1.38 3.03
N PRO A 63 -8.48 -1.37 2.36
CA PRO A 63 -8.40 -1.07 0.94
C PRO A 63 -9.03 -2.18 0.09
N GLY A 64 -9.29 -1.88 -1.19
CA GLY A 64 -9.76 -2.88 -2.13
C GLY A 64 -8.82 -4.09 -2.22
N MET A 65 -9.41 -5.29 -2.33
CA MET A 65 -8.72 -6.59 -2.35
C MET A 65 -9.14 -7.43 -3.57
N THR A 66 -9.34 -6.79 -4.71
CA THR A 66 -9.51 -7.48 -6.00
C THR A 66 -8.16 -7.60 -6.73
N GLU A 67 -8.07 -8.45 -7.77
CA GLU A 67 -6.84 -8.61 -8.57
C GLU A 67 -6.31 -7.29 -9.16
N LEU A 68 -7.19 -6.32 -9.41
CA LEU A 68 -6.85 -5.00 -9.94
C LEU A 68 -6.61 -3.94 -8.85
N SER A 69 -6.68 -4.33 -7.57
CA SER A 69 -6.49 -3.41 -6.45
C SER A 69 -5.01 -3.19 -6.14
N LEU A 70 -4.71 -2.01 -5.58
CA LEU A 70 -3.34 -1.56 -5.37
C LEU A 70 -2.55 -2.38 -4.35
N VAL A 71 -3.19 -2.89 -3.29
CA VAL A 71 -2.48 -3.70 -2.28
C VAL A 71 -2.05 -5.06 -2.82
N PRO A 72 -2.94 -5.85 -3.48
CA PRO A 72 -2.54 -7.05 -4.21
C PRO A 72 -1.45 -6.80 -5.26
N MET A 73 -1.55 -5.73 -6.04
CA MET A 73 -0.55 -5.38 -7.05
C MET A 73 0.83 -5.08 -6.41
N ALA A 74 0.85 -4.31 -5.32
CA ALA A 74 2.09 -4.01 -4.58
C ALA A 74 2.71 -5.27 -3.96
N ALA A 75 1.90 -6.14 -3.35
CA ALA A 75 2.35 -7.41 -2.80
C ALA A 75 2.99 -8.31 -3.87
N LYS A 76 2.34 -8.42 -5.04
CA LYS A 76 2.86 -9.19 -6.17
C LYS A 76 4.19 -8.65 -6.69
N SER A 77 4.39 -7.33 -6.69
CA SER A 77 5.66 -6.72 -7.13
C SER A 77 6.87 -7.14 -6.29
N VAL A 78 6.64 -7.63 -5.06
CA VAL A 78 7.66 -8.17 -4.15
C VAL A 78 7.56 -9.69 -3.98
N GLY A 79 6.84 -10.37 -4.87
CA GLY A 79 6.75 -11.83 -4.92
C GLY A 79 5.71 -12.48 -4.01
N ILE A 80 4.81 -11.70 -3.40
CA ILE A 80 3.71 -12.23 -2.57
C ILE A 80 2.46 -12.38 -3.46
N GLU A 81 2.09 -13.62 -3.77
CA GLU A 81 0.89 -13.90 -4.59
C GLU A 81 -0.39 -13.66 -3.80
N PHE A 82 -1.50 -13.40 -4.51
CA PHE A 82 -2.76 -12.99 -3.88
C PHE A 82 -3.28 -13.97 -2.80
N PRO A 83 -3.29 -15.30 -3.02
CA PRO A 83 -3.69 -16.24 -1.97
C PRO A 83 -2.79 -16.17 -0.73
N GLU A 84 -1.48 -15.99 -0.92
CA GLU A 84 -0.53 -15.84 0.20
C GLU A 84 -0.77 -14.54 0.97
N LEU A 85 -1.06 -13.44 0.27
CA LEU A 85 -1.42 -12.17 0.91
C LEU A 85 -2.68 -12.32 1.79
N VAL A 86 -3.72 -12.96 1.26
CA VAL A 86 -4.96 -13.21 2.01
C VAL A 86 -4.68 -14.09 3.23
N ASP A 87 -3.92 -15.16 3.07
CA ASP A 87 -3.55 -16.07 4.16
C ASP A 87 -2.77 -15.34 5.27
N LYS A 88 -1.80 -14.49 4.94
CA LYS A 88 -1.09 -13.66 5.92
C LYS A 88 -2.03 -12.72 6.68
N ILE A 89 -2.96 -12.07 6.00
CA ILE A 89 -3.93 -11.15 6.65
C ILE A 89 -4.84 -11.91 7.61
N VAL A 90 -5.33 -13.09 7.21
CA VAL A 90 -6.17 -13.94 8.06
C VAL A 90 -5.38 -14.47 9.25
N THR A 91 -4.15 -14.91 9.04
CA THR A 91 -3.26 -15.41 10.11
C THR A 91 -2.99 -14.32 11.14
N MET A 92 -2.60 -13.12 10.72
CA MET A 92 -2.41 -11.98 11.64
C MET A 92 -3.69 -11.63 12.41
N ALA A 93 -4.86 -11.75 11.78
CA ALA A 93 -6.13 -11.50 12.46
C ALA A 93 -6.47 -12.60 13.48
N TYR A 94 -6.13 -13.85 13.19
CA TYR A 94 -6.35 -15.01 14.05
C TYR A 94 -5.41 -14.99 15.28
N GLU A 95 -4.13 -14.67 15.09
CA GLU A 95 -3.12 -14.61 16.14
C GLU A 95 -3.36 -13.43 17.12
N GLY A 96 -4.04 -12.38 16.66
CA GLY A 96 -4.35 -11.22 17.51
C GLY A 96 -3.16 -10.29 17.68
N ARG A 97 -3.07 -9.59 18.82
CA ARG A 97 -1.82 -8.95 19.23
C ARG A 97 -1.16 -9.89 20.23
N ASP A 98 0.12 -10.20 20.02
CA ASP A 98 0.98 -10.42 21.18
C ASP A 98 1.03 -9.07 21.92
N GLU A 99 0.47 -9.03 23.13
CA GLU A 99 0.68 -7.94 24.08
C GLU A 99 2.10 -7.96 24.65
#